data_AF-A0A7X4JIS6-F1
#
_entry.id   AF-A0A7X4JIS6-F1
#
_cell.length_a   1.000
_cell.length_b   1.000
_cell.length_c   1.000
_cell.angle_alpha   90.00
_cell.angle_beta   90.00
_cell.angle_gamma   90.00
#
_symmetry.space_group_name_H-M   'P 1'
#
loop_
_entity.id
_entity.type
_entity.pdbx_description
1 polymer ?
#
loop_
_entity_poly.entity_id
_entity_poly.type
_entity_poly.pdbx_seq_one_letter_code
_entity_poly.pdbx_strand_id
1 'polypeptide(L)'
;MPFDDLINLIETLKRRIEAHRQSLQQNEIRTRTALIDPLLTALGWDVADPGLVTPEYSVGQGRADYALNGSDAIPAAMVEAKRLNHALNDDERMQMLNYANARGVRYAAVTDGDIWELYEVFKYATLEDRRLLSVKIASTPAHQLALQLLLLWRPNLASGVPVPAQEPVWGTRRETTTTEAFHPPVETPLPQTGSAPPSVVTHQPKQQRSSGSFKAHYCVDGKTWRECPNATALMLSIVAWCGQQHRDG
;
A
#
# COMPACT_ATOMS: atom_id res chain seq x y z
N MET A 1 -4.72 -7.82 8.84
CA MET A 1 -4.62 -9.21 8.37
C MET A 1 -3.14 -9.59 8.28
N PRO A 2 -2.74 -10.74 8.83
CA PRO A 2 -1.38 -11.29 8.70
C PRO A 2 -0.93 -11.40 7.24
N PHE A 3 0.33 -11.09 6.94
CA PHE A 3 0.85 -11.13 5.56
C PHE A 3 0.73 -12.51 4.90
N ASP A 4 0.88 -13.58 5.68
CA ASP A 4 0.72 -14.97 5.20
C ASP A 4 -0.70 -15.27 4.73
N ASP A 5 -1.71 -14.64 5.33
CA ASP A 5 -3.11 -14.81 4.90
C ASP A 5 -3.33 -14.20 3.51
N LEU A 6 -2.67 -13.07 3.21
CA LEU A 6 -2.72 -12.47 1.87
C LEU A 6 -2.07 -13.38 0.83
N ILE A 7 -0.91 -13.98 1.16
CA ILE A 7 -0.23 -14.95 0.29
C ILE A 7 -1.13 -16.17 0.03
N ASN A 8 -1.72 -16.73 1.09
CA ASN A 8 -2.60 -17.89 0.99
C ASN A 8 -3.87 -17.59 0.18
N LEU A 9 -4.43 -16.38 0.35
CA LEU A 9 -5.53 -15.91 -0.46
C LEU A 9 -5.12 -15.80 -1.93
N ILE A 10 -3.99 -15.17 -2.24
CA ILE A 10 -3.49 -15.05 -3.62
C ILE A 10 -3.38 -16.43 -4.28
N GLU A 11 -2.80 -17.41 -3.60
CA GLU A 11 -2.71 -18.78 -4.11
C GLU A 11 -4.09 -19.42 -4.32
N THR A 12 -5.06 -19.08 -3.47
CA THR A 12 -6.45 -19.49 -3.66
C THR A 12 -7.09 -18.83 -4.88
N LEU A 13 -6.84 -17.53 -5.11
CA LEU A 13 -7.34 -16.81 -6.27
C LEU A 13 -6.75 -17.37 -7.57
N LYS A 14 -5.45 -17.69 -7.60
CA LYS A 14 -4.82 -18.38 -8.74
C LYS A 14 -5.53 -19.69 -9.08
N ARG A 15 -5.80 -20.53 -8.08
CA ARG A 15 -6.55 -21.79 -8.27
C ARG A 15 -7.97 -21.55 -8.79
N ARG A 16 -8.67 -20.52 -8.29
CA ARG A 16 -10.02 -20.16 -8.76
C ARG A 16 -10.02 -19.69 -10.22
N ILE A 17 -9.06 -18.85 -10.60
CA ILE A 17 -8.88 -18.39 -11.98
C ILE A 17 -8.74 -19.60 -12.91
N GLU A 18 -7.89 -20.56 -12.56
CA GLU A 18 -7.67 -21.74 -13.40
C GLU A 18 -8.90 -22.66 -13.45
N ALA A 19 -9.47 -23.00 -12.29
CA ALA A 19 -10.58 -23.95 -12.20
C ALA A 19 -11.90 -23.43 -12.77
N HIS A 20 -12.12 -22.11 -12.76
CA HIS A 20 -13.41 -21.51 -13.13
C HIS A 20 -13.31 -20.50 -14.28
N ARG A 21 -12.20 -20.51 -15.03
CA ARG A 21 -11.92 -19.55 -16.12
C ARG A 21 -13.12 -19.27 -17.02
N GLN A 22 -13.75 -20.32 -17.56
CA GLN A 22 -14.89 -20.19 -18.48
C GLN A 22 -16.09 -19.49 -17.84
N SER A 23 -16.39 -19.80 -16.58
CA SER A 23 -17.52 -19.20 -15.84
C SER A 23 -17.27 -17.71 -15.55
N LEU A 24 -16.04 -17.36 -15.19
CA LEU A 24 -15.63 -16.00 -14.85
C LEU A 24 -15.60 -15.10 -16.09
N GLN A 25 -15.11 -15.61 -17.23
CA GLN A 25 -15.11 -14.90 -18.52
C GLN A 25 -16.50 -14.55 -19.06
N GLN A 26 -17.53 -15.29 -18.64
CA GLN A 26 -18.90 -15.08 -19.10
C GLN A 26 -19.66 -14.04 -18.27
N ASN A 27 -19.22 -13.75 -17.04
CA ASN A 27 -20.00 -12.96 -16.11
C ASN A 27 -19.11 -12.12 -15.19
N GLU A 28 -19.26 -10.80 -15.30
CA GLU A 28 -18.54 -9.81 -14.50
C GLU A 28 -18.86 -9.92 -13.01
N ILE A 29 -20.13 -10.13 -12.63
CA ILE A 29 -20.55 -10.31 -11.23
C ILE A 29 -19.85 -11.53 -10.63
N ARG A 30 -19.67 -12.61 -11.39
CA ARG A 30 -18.91 -13.78 -10.92
C ARG A 30 -17.42 -13.47 -10.73
N THR A 31 -16.84 -12.66 -11.63
CA THR A 31 -15.44 -12.20 -11.49
C THR A 31 -15.27 -11.34 -10.25
N ARG A 32 -16.18 -10.39 -10.04
CA ARG A 32 -16.25 -9.52 -8.87
C ARG A 32 -16.31 -10.31 -7.57
N THR A 33 -17.34 -11.13 -7.43
CA THR A 33 -17.60 -11.91 -6.20
C THR A 33 -16.55 -12.99 -5.92
N ALA A 34 -15.99 -13.63 -6.95
CA ALA A 34 -15.05 -14.74 -6.75
C ALA A 34 -13.59 -14.30 -6.58
N LEU A 35 -13.20 -13.18 -7.18
CA LEU A 35 -11.80 -12.73 -7.26
C LEU A 35 -11.55 -11.35 -6.63
N ILE A 36 -12.39 -10.35 -6.97
CA ILE A 36 -12.15 -8.95 -6.59
C ILE A 36 -12.57 -8.71 -5.14
N ASP A 37 -13.79 -9.06 -4.76
CA ASP A 37 -14.31 -8.81 -3.40
C ASP A 37 -13.45 -9.47 -2.31
N PRO A 38 -13.00 -10.74 -2.46
CA PRO A 38 -12.12 -11.36 -1.48
C PRO A 38 -10.78 -10.63 -1.36
N LEU A 39 -10.23 -10.15 -2.48
CA LEU A 39 -8.96 -9.43 -2.47
C LEU A 39 -9.08 -8.06 -1.82
N LEU A 40 -10.13 -7.29 -2.17
CA LEU A 40 -10.41 -6.01 -1.53
C LEU A 40 -10.59 -6.18 -0.01
N THR A 41 -11.39 -7.16 0.41
CA THR A 41 -11.62 -7.46 1.83
C THR A 41 -10.31 -7.78 2.55
N ALA A 42 -9.46 -8.60 1.94
CA ALA A 42 -8.13 -8.93 2.44
C ALA A 42 -7.19 -7.71 2.57
N LEU A 43 -7.30 -6.76 1.65
CA LEU A 43 -6.57 -5.49 1.68
C LEU A 43 -7.20 -4.47 2.65
N GLY A 44 -8.18 -4.87 3.44
CA GLY A 44 -8.83 -4.06 4.47
C GLY A 44 -10.02 -3.25 3.96
N TRP A 45 -10.44 -3.45 2.70
CA TRP A 45 -11.62 -2.87 2.09
C TRP A 45 -12.76 -3.89 2.13
N ASP A 46 -13.37 -4.06 3.30
CA ASP A 46 -14.50 -4.98 3.45
C ASP A 46 -15.69 -4.50 2.60
N VAL A 47 -16.02 -5.26 1.56
CA VAL A 47 -17.09 -4.93 0.60
C VAL A 47 -18.48 -5.03 1.25
N ALA A 48 -18.60 -5.77 2.35
CA ALA A 48 -19.84 -5.85 3.12
C ALA A 48 -20.06 -4.65 4.05
N ASP A 49 -19.02 -3.84 4.30
CA ASP A 49 -19.10 -2.63 5.11
C ASP A 49 -19.33 -1.40 4.21
N PRO A 50 -20.56 -0.82 4.18
CA PRO A 50 -20.86 0.35 3.35
C PRO A 50 -20.08 1.61 3.76
N GLY A 51 -19.50 1.63 4.97
CA GLY A 51 -18.61 2.70 5.42
C GLY A 51 -17.22 2.62 4.78
N LEU A 52 -16.78 1.44 4.36
CA LEU A 52 -15.46 1.21 3.76
C LEU A 52 -15.52 1.10 2.23
N VAL A 53 -16.60 0.53 1.69
CA VAL A 53 -16.77 0.34 0.26
C VAL A 53 -18.19 0.70 -0.15
N THR A 54 -18.32 1.53 -1.17
CA THR A 54 -19.61 1.80 -1.81
C THR A 54 -19.64 1.13 -3.19
N PRO A 55 -20.34 0.01 -3.35
CA PRO A 55 -20.57 -0.58 -4.66
C PRO A 55 -21.43 0.32 -5.55
N GLU A 56 -21.29 0.19 -6.87
CA GLU A 56 -22.12 0.91 -7.85
C GLU A 56 -22.13 2.44 -7.60
N TYR A 57 -20.96 3.01 -7.30
CA TYR A 57 -20.81 4.41 -6.95
C TYR A 57 -21.09 5.32 -8.14
N SER A 58 -22.17 6.10 -8.06
CA SER A 58 -22.58 7.03 -9.13
C SER A 58 -21.56 8.15 -9.30
N VAL A 59 -21.19 8.45 -10.55
CA VAL A 59 -20.25 9.49 -10.98
C VAL A 59 -20.92 10.44 -11.99
N GLY A 60 -22.00 11.10 -11.55
CA GLY A 60 -22.80 11.95 -12.43
C GLY A 60 -23.60 11.08 -13.40
N GLN A 61 -23.24 11.11 -14.69
CA GLN A 61 -23.88 10.25 -15.71
C GLN A 61 -23.25 8.84 -15.80
N GLY A 62 -22.09 8.63 -15.17
CA GLY A 62 -21.40 7.35 -15.13
C GLY A 62 -21.54 6.65 -13.77
N ARG A 63 -20.87 5.51 -13.65
CA ARG A 63 -20.79 4.72 -12.42
C ARG A 63 -19.46 3.98 -12.38
N ALA A 64 -18.88 3.84 -11.19
CA ALA A 64 -17.77 2.94 -10.95
C ALA A 64 -18.29 1.75 -10.12
N ASP A 65 -17.73 0.56 -10.33
CA ASP A 65 -18.15 -0.64 -9.61
C ASP A 65 -17.91 -0.54 -8.10
N TYR A 66 -16.82 0.11 -7.69
CA TYR A 66 -16.49 0.33 -6.28
C TYR A 66 -15.92 1.72 -6.05
N ALA A 67 -16.36 2.37 -4.98
CA ALA A 67 -15.61 3.44 -4.32
C ALA A 67 -15.02 2.91 -3.02
N LEU A 68 -13.72 3.10 -2.82
CA LEU A 68 -12.98 2.72 -1.63
C LEU A 68 -12.91 3.94 -0.69
N ASN A 69 -13.68 3.92 0.38
CA ASN A 69 -13.92 5.07 1.24
C ASN A 69 -12.83 5.20 2.30
N GLY A 70 -12.06 6.29 2.21
CA GLY A 70 -11.07 6.63 3.23
C GLY A 70 -11.71 7.24 4.48
N SER A 71 -10.93 8.03 5.22
CA SER A 71 -11.46 8.83 6.34
C SER A 71 -12.14 10.13 5.87
N ASP A 72 -11.92 10.52 4.61
CA ASP A 72 -12.45 11.72 4.01
C ASP A 72 -13.83 11.48 3.37
N ALA A 73 -14.58 12.56 3.12
CA ALA A 73 -15.85 12.50 2.39
C ALA A 73 -15.69 12.09 0.91
N ILE A 74 -14.50 12.29 0.35
CA ILE A 74 -14.14 11.86 -1.01
C ILE A 74 -13.48 10.48 -0.91
N PRO A 75 -13.89 9.49 -1.72
CA PRO A 75 -13.23 8.18 -1.74
C PRO A 75 -11.72 8.28 -1.98
N ALA A 76 -10.95 7.40 -1.34
CA ALA A 76 -9.51 7.32 -1.53
C ALA A 76 -9.17 6.81 -2.94
N ALA A 77 -9.93 5.83 -3.40
CA ALA A 77 -9.81 5.28 -4.76
C ALA A 77 -11.18 4.91 -5.32
N MET A 78 -11.27 4.80 -6.64
CA MET A 78 -12.39 4.15 -7.32
C MET A 78 -11.86 2.98 -8.16
N VAL A 79 -12.62 1.90 -8.24
CA VAL A 79 -12.26 0.68 -8.96
C VAL A 79 -13.33 0.35 -9.99
N GLU A 80 -12.90 0.15 -11.23
CA GLU A 80 -13.70 -0.42 -12.31
C GLU A 80 -13.35 -1.90 -12.48
N ALA A 81 -14.37 -2.75 -12.45
CA ALA A 81 -14.24 -4.17 -12.67
C ALA A 81 -14.67 -4.56 -14.08
N LYS A 82 -14.10 -5.66 -14.56
CA LYS A 82 -14.49 -6.34 -15.79
C LYS A 82 -14.57 -7.84 -15.54
N ARG A 83 -15.24 -8.54 -16.45
CA ARG A 83 -15.16 -10.01 -16.51
C ARG A 83 -13.73 -10.46 -16.80
N LEU A 84 -13.35 -11.62 -16.25
CA LEU A 84 -12.01 -12.20 -16.44
C LEU A 84 -11.60 -12.25 -17.92
N ASN A 85 -10.33 -11.96 -18.22
CA ASN A 85 -9.74 -11.86 -19.55
C ASN A 85 -10.36 -10.80 -20.47
N HIS A 86 -11.11 -9.84 -19.94
CA HIS A 86 -11.49 -8.66 -20.72
C HIS A 86 -10.25 -7.83 -21.04
N ALA A 87 -10.08 -7.48 -22.30
CA ALA A 87 -8.95 -6.68 -22.74
C ALA A 87 -9.13 -5.23 -22.30
N LEU A 88 -8.46 -4.85 -21.21
CA LEU A 88 -8.43 -3.47 -20.72
C LEU A 88 -7.79 -2.56 -21.79
N ASN A 89 -8.56 -1.66 -22.37
CA ASN A 89 -8.09 -0.72 -23.38
C ASN A 89 -7.93 0.71 -22.82
N ASP A 90 -7.27 1.58 -23.60
CA ASP A 90 -6.91 2.92 -23.12
C ASP A 90 -8.12 3.85 -22.96
N ASP A 91 -9.17 3.65 -23.74
CA ASP A 91 -10.41 4.42 -23.62
C ASP A 91 -11.09 4.13 -22.28
N GLU A 92 -11.16 2.86 -21.87
CA GLU A 92 -11.71 2.43 -20.57
C GLU A 92 -10.88 2.98 -19.41
N ARG A 93 -9.54 2.93 -19.50
CA ARG A 93 -8.64 3.53 -18.50
C ARG A 93 -8.88 5.03 -18.40
N MET A 94 -8.88 5.74 -19.52
CA MET A 94 -9.08 7.19 -19.55
C MET A 94 -10.46 7.58 -19.03
N GLN A 95 -11.51 6.85 -19.38
CA GLN A 95 -12.85 7.06 -18.83
C GLN A 95 -12.84 6.95 -17.31
N MET A 96 -12.21 5.91 -16.76
CA MET A 96 -12.14 5.71 -15.33
C MET A 96 -11.36 6.82 -14.61
N LEU A 97 -10.23 7.24 -15.17
CA LEU A 97 -9.45 8.38 -14.67
C LEU A 97 -10.26 9.68 -14.71
N ASN A 98 -11.03 9.91 -15.77
CA ASN A 98 -11.89 11.09 -15.90
C ASN A 98 -13.01 11.11 -14.87
N TYR A 99 -13.63 9.96 -14.59
CA TYR A 99 -14.63 9.82 -13.53
C TYR A 99 -14.04 10.09 -12.15
N ALA A 100 -12.87 9.53 -11.84
CA ALA A 100 -12.18 9.80 -10.58
C ALA A 100 -11.79 11.29 -10.45
N ASN A 101 -11.25 11.89 -11.52
CA ASN A 101 -10.89 13.30 -11.58
C ASN A 101 -12.09 14.22 -11.32
N ALA A 102 -13.23 13.95 -11.96
CA ALA A 102 -14.48 14.72 -11.75
C ALA A 102 -15.02 14.66 -10.31
N ARG A 103 -14.58 13.68 -9.51
CA ARG A 103 -14.96 13.49 -8.11
C ARG A 103 -13.88 13.87 -7.11
N GLY A 104 -12.72 14.35 -7.56
CA GLY A 104 -11.62 14.66 -6.66
C GLY A 104 -10.91 13.43 -6.10
N VAL A 105 -11.18 12.23 -6.64
CA VAL A 105 -10.61 10.96 -6.15
C VAL A 105 -9.18 10.82 -6.66
N ARG A 106 -8.25 10.51 -5.75
CA ARG A 106 -6.80 10.55 -6.01
C ARG A 106 -6.31 9.36 -6.83
N TYR A 107 -6.93 8.21 -6.64
CA TYR A 107 -6.50 6.97 -7.28
C TYR A 107 -7.64 6.31 -8.04
N ALA A 108 -7.31 5.75 -9.20
CA ALA A 108 -8.24 4.96 -10.01
C ALA A 108 -7.62 3.60 -10.28
N ALA A 109 -8.40 2.54 -10.14
CA ALA A 109 -7.98 1.19 -10.48
C ALA A 109 -8.90 0.57 -11.53
N VAL A 110 -8.33 -0.29 -12.36
CA VAL A 110 -9.07 -1.10 -13.33
C VAL A 110 -8.60 -2.54 -13.21
N THR A 111 -9.54 -3.49 -13.19
CA THR A 111 -9.23 -4.90 -13.00
C THR A 111 -10.22 -5.83 -13.68
N ASP A 112 -9.74 -6.98 -14.15
CA ASP A 112 -10.56 -8.13 -14.57
C ASP A 112 -10.51 -9.28 -13.54
N GLY A 113 -10.05 -9.00 -12.32
CA GLY A 113 -9.81 -9.97 -11.26
C GLY A 113 -8.45 -10.68 -11.34
N ASP A 114 -7.85 -10.84 -12.52
CA ASP A 114 -6.50 -11.39 -12.70
C ASP A 114 -5.46 -10.29 -12.91
N ILE A 115 -5.77 -9.27 -13.70
CA ILE A 115 -4.94 -8.09 -13.90
C ILE A 115 -5.44 -6.98 -12.99
N TRP A 116 -4.52 -6.30 -12.30
CA TRP A 116 -4.80 -5.11 -11.50
C TRP A 116 -3.89 -3.97 -11.93
N GLU A 117 -4.50 -2.85 -12.33
CA GLU A 117 -3.80 -1.61 -12.64
C GLU A 117 -4.26 -0.51 -11.67
N LEU A 118 -3.31 0.26 -11.13
CA LEU A 118 -3.58 1.42 -10.25
C LEU A 118 -2.94 2.66 -10.84
N TYR A 119 -3.67 3.78 -10.83
CA TYR A 119 -3.26 5.05 -11.41
C TYR A 119 -3.36 6.19 -10.41
N GLU A 120 -2.42 7.12 -10.48
CA GLU A 120 -2.48 8.42 -9.82
C GLU A 120 -3.19 9.43 -10.73
N VAL A 121 -4.38 9.90 -10.31
CA VAL A 121 -5.30 10.65 -11.17
C VAL A 121 -4.76 12.04 -11.51
N PHE A 122 -4.21 12.75 -10.52
CA PHE A 122 -3.80 14.15 -10.63
C PHE A 122 -2.34 14.35 -11.03
N LYS A 123 -1.61 13.27 -11.36
CA LYS A 123 -0.22 13.38 -11.79
C LYS A 123 -0.14 13.97 -13.20
N TYR A 124 0.63 15.04 -13.36
CA TYR A 124 0.89 15.68 -14.65
C TYR A 124 1.87 14.83 -15.48
N ALA A 125 1.36 13.78 -16.10
CA ALA A 125 2.13 12.85 -16.93
C ALA A 125 1.22 12.12 -17.94
N THR A 126 1.83 11.31 -18.82
CA THR A 126 1.13 10.40 -19.73
C THR A 126 0.34 9.34 -18.96
N LEU A 127 -0.60 8.64 -19.62
CA LEU A 127 -1.36 7.56 -18.97
C LEU A 127 -0.46 6.46 -18.39
N GLU A 128 0.59 6.09 -19.13
CA GLU A 128 1.57 5.10 -18.70
C GLU A 128 2.32 5.56 -17.45
N ASP A 129 2.78 6.81 -17.44
CA ASP A 129 3.52 7.39 -16.30
C ASP A 129 2.65 7.63 -15.06
N ARG A 130 1.33 7.70 -15.22
CA ARG A 130 0.37 7.74 -14.11
C ARG A 130 0.16 6.38 -13.45
N ARG A 131 0.54 5.28 -14.11
CA ARG A 131 0.34 3.92 -13.60
C ARG A 131 1.35 3.61 -12.51
N LEU A 132 0.87 3.44 -11.28
CA LEU A 132 1.65 3.08 -10.10
C LEU A 132 1.84 1.56 -9.97
N LEU A 133 0.87 0.78 -10.45
CA LEU A 133 0.85 -0.67 -10.36
C LEU A 133 0.29 -1.26 -11.65
N SER A 134 0.89 -2.35 -12.12
CA SER A 134 0.32 -3.26 -13.12
C SER A 134 0.81 -4.67 -12.79
N VAL A 135 -0.09 -5.52 -12.31
CA VAL A 135 0.23 -6.89 -11.87
C VAL A 135 -0.79 -7.88 -12.39
N LYS A 136 -0.36 -9.15 -12.56
CA LYS A 136 -1.22 -10.25 -12.98
C LYS A 136 -1.14 -11.38 -11.96
N ILE A 137 -2.27 -11.75 -11.34
CA ILE A 137 -2.35 -12.70 -10.24
C ILE A 137 -1.80 -14.06 -10.66
N ALA A 138 -2.29 -14.59 -11.80
CA ALA A 138 -1.98 -15.93 -12.27
C ALA A 138 -0.49 -16.16 -12.55
N SER A 139 0.25 -15.13 -12.98
CA SER A 139 1.65 -15.27 -13.40
C SER A 139 2.68 -14.70 -12.42
N THR A 140 2.24 -14.07 -11.32
CA THR A 140 3.15 -13.45 -10.34
C THR A 140 3.32 -14.36 -9.11
N PRO A 141 4.54 -14.62 -8.61
CA PRO A 141 4.75 -15.34 -7.35
C PRO A 141 4.00 -14.67 -6.19
N ALA A 142 3.34 -15.44 -5.31
CA ALA A 142 2.39 -14.87 -4.36
C ALA A 142 3.01 -13.92 -3.34
N HIS A 143 4.23 -14.18 -2.86
CA HIS A 143 4.94 -13.29 -1.95
C HIS A 143 5.25 -11.94 -2.62
N GLN A 144 5.71 -11.96 -3.87
CA GLN A 144 6.00 -10.75 -4.65
C GLN A 144 4.71 -9.96 -4.88
N LEU A 145 3.65 -10.65 -5.31
CA LEU A 145 2.36 -10.04 -5.56
C LEU A 145 1.76 -9.44 -4.28
N ALA A 146 1.88 -10.12 -3.13
CA ALA A 146 1.42 -9.63 -1.85
C ALA A 146 2.06 -8.29 -1.49
N LEU A 147 3.39 -8.15 -1.69
CA LEU A 147 4.09 -6.87 -1.49
C LEU A 147 3.61 -5.78 -2.46
N GLN A 148 3.44 -6.12 -3.73
CA GLN A 148 2.98 -5.16 -4.74
C GLN A 148 1.55 -4.67 -4.46
N LEU A 149 0.66 -5.56 -4.02
CA LEU A 149 -0.72 -5.25 -3.66
C LEU A 149 -0.85 -4.41 -2.39
N LEU A 150 0.21 -4.21 -1.60
CA LEU A 150 0.19 -3.25 -0.49
C LEU A 150 0.00 -1.81 -0.95
N LEU A 151 0.21 -1.49 -2.24
CA LEU A 151 -0.20 -0.21 -2.81
C LEU A 151 -1.72 0.00 -2.75
N LEU A 152 -2.50 -1.09 -2.77
CA LEU A 152 -3.95 -1.08 -2.62
C LEU A 152 -4.42 -1.29 -1.18
N TRP A 153 -3.50 -1.44 -0.21
CA TRP A 153 -3.85 -1.66 1.18
C TRP A 153 -4.54 -0.43 1.77
N ARG A 154 -5.65 -0.64 2.49
CA ARG A 154 -6.49 0.47 2.98
C ARG A 154 -5.71 1.50 3.79
N PRO A 155 -4.90 1.17 4.81
CA PRO A 155 -4.10 2.17 5.54
C PRO A 155 -3.16 3.01 4.66
N ASN A 156 -2.70 2.45 3.53
CA ASN A 156 -1.82 3.16 2.59
C ASN A 156 -2.61 4.17 1.75
N LEU A 157 -3.75 3.77 1.20
CA LEU A 157 -4.60 4.63 0.35
C LEU A 157 -5.46 5.62 1.16
N ALA A 158 -6.06 5.16 2.27
CA ALA A 158 -7.05 5.89 3.06
C ALA A 158 -6.46 7.06 3.84
N SER A 159 -5.14 7.05 4.09
CA SER A 159 -4.46 8.11 4.83
C SER A 159 -4.39 9.43 4.06
N GLY A 160 -4.57 9.42 2.72
CA GLY A 160 -4.57 10.62 1.87
C GLY A 160 -3.26 11.43 1.91
N VAL A 161 -2.29 10.99 2.70
CA VAL A 161 -0.97 11.54 2.94
C VAL A 161 -0.06 10.31 2.97
N PRO A 162 0.97 10.21 2.12
CA PRO A 162 1.92 9.11 2.19
C PRO A 162 2.45 9.04 3.62
N VAL A 163 2.11 7.98 4.35
CA VAL A 163 2.76 7.71 5.64
C VAL A 163 4.17 7.26 5.26
N PRO A 164 5.22 8.03 5.59
CA PRO A 164 6.58 7.58 5.32
C PRO A 164 6.75 6.20 5.96
N ALA A 165 7.32 5.26 5.21
CA ALA A 165 7.63 3.93 5.72
C ALA A 165 8.38 4.13 7.05
N GLN A 166 7.78 3.67 8.14
CA GLN A 166 8.47 3.71 9.43
C GLN A 166 9.73 2.87 9.29
N GLU A 167 10.82 3.32 9.91
CA GLU A 167 12.02 2.50 9.96
C GLU A 167 11.64 1.12 10.49
N PRO A 168 11.98 0.04 9.78
CA PRO A 168 11.66 -1.30 10.23
C PRO A 168 12.23 -1.46 11.63
N VAL A 169 11.36 -1.72 12.60
CA VAL A 169 11.80 -2.01 13.97
C VAL A 169 12.45 -3.39 13.90
N TRP A 170 13.77 -3.42 13.80
CA TRP A 170 14.55 -4.62 14.00
C TRP A 170 14.30 -5.04 15.44
N GLY A 171 13.45 -6.06 15.62
CA GLY A 171 13.29 -6.72 16.90
C GLY A 171 14.64 -7.31 17.28
N THR A 172 15.47 -6.55 18.00
CA THR A 172 16.53 -7.15 18.78
C THR A 172 15.80 -7.92 19.86
N ARG A 173 15.66 -9.23 19.64
CA ARG A 173 15.38 -10.17 20.70
C ARG A 173 16.48 -9.95 21.74
N ARG A 174 16.22 -9.12 22.75
CA ARG A 174 17.02 -9.14 23.97
C ARG A 174 16.68 -10.47 24.62
N GLU A 175 17.59 -11.43 24.49
CA GLU A 175 17.62 -12.54 25.42
C GLU A 175 17.65 -11.94 26.82
N THR A 176 16.66 -12.27 27.63
CA THR A 176 16.62 -11.92 29.04
C THR A 176 17.78 -12.66 29.70
N THR A 177 18.94 -12.01 29.79
CA THR A 177 19.97 -12.42 30.74
C THR A 177 19.41 -12.07 32.11
N THR A 178 18.92 -13.09 32.82
CA THR A 178 18.65 -13.02 34.25
C THR A 178 19.99 -12.73 34.94
N THR A 179 20.28 -11.46 35.17
CA THR A 179 21.33 -11.06 36.11
C THR A 179 20.62 -10.69 37.41
N GLU A 180 20.62 -11.63 38.35
CA GLU A 180 20.35 -11.35 39.76
C GLU A 180 21.30 -10.24 40.21
N ALA A 181 20.76 -9.04 40.43
CA ALA A 181 21.47 -7.97 41.09
C ALA A 181 21.10 -8.00 42.58
N PHE A 182 22.05 -8.48 43.37
CA PHE A 182 22.12 -8.33 44.82
C PHE A 182 21.81 -6.88 45.25
N HIS A 183 20.86 -6.72 46.16
CA HIS A 183 20.66 -5.47 46.91
C HIS A 183 21.65 -5.36 48.09
N PRO A 184 22.25 -4.18 48.30
CA PRO A 184 22.54 -3.69 49.63
C PRO A 184 21.70 -2.44 49.99
N PRO A 185 21.66 -2.03 51.27
CA PRO A 185 20.49 -1.42 51.88
C PRO A 185 20.41 0.13 51.82
N VAL A 186 19.16 0.55 51.98
CA VAL A 186 18.54 1.87 52.17
C VAL A 186 19.39 2.96 52.87
N GLU A 187 19.34 4.18 52.33
CA GLU A 187 19.20 5.40 53.14
C GLU A 187 18.18 6.36 52.48
N THR A 188 17.26 6.87 53.31
CA THR A 188 16.21 7.85 52.96
C THR A 188 16.60 9.21 53.53
N PRO A 189 16.33 10.33 52.84
CA PRO A 189 15.66 11.41 53.56
C PRO A 189 14.45 12.04 52.82
N LEU A 190 13.55 12.57 53.66
CA LEU A 190 12.23 13.17 53.45
C LEU A 190 12.27 14.63 52.88
N PRO A 191 11.11 15.26 52.57
CA PRO A 191 10.88 16.09 51.40
C PRO A 191 11.12 17.59 51.64
N GLN A 192 11.35 18.35 50.57
CA GLN A 192 11.22 19.80 50.60
C GLN A 192 10.41 20.34 49.41
N THR A 193 9.44 21.15 49.79
CA THR A 193 8.51 21.99 49.04
C THR A 193 9.21 23.22 48.43
N GLY A 194 8.80 23.67 47.24
CA GLY A 194 9.12 25.03 46.80
C GLY A 194 8.95 25.34 45.30
N SER A 195 7.81 25.94 44.95
CA SER A 195 7.60 27.04 43.97
C SER A 195 8.32 27.11 42.61
N ALA A 196 7.50 27.20 41.54
CA ALA A 196 7.81 27.79 40.22
C ALA A 196 8.14 29.30 40.30
N PRO A 197 8.85 29.96 39.34
CA PRO A 197 8.32 30.36 38.00
C PRO A 197 9.44 30.52 36.90
N PRO A 198 9.26 31.27 35.79
CA PRO A 198 8.29 31.13 34.68
C PRO A 198 8.97 30.89 33.30
N SER A 199 8.10 30.74 32.31
CA SER A 199 8.30 30.50 30.87
C SER A 199 9.26 31.44 30.14
N VAL A 200 10.09 30.87 29.26
CA VAL A 200 10.76 31.60 28.16
C VAL A 200 10.27 31.04 26.83
N VAL A 201 9.67 31.93 26.05
CA VAL A 201 9.24 31.73 24.66
C VAL A 201 10.48 31.80 23.77
N THR A 202 10.79 30.73 23.04
CA THR A 202 11.82 30.76 21.99
C THR A 202 11.14 30.65 20.63
N HIS A 203 11.13 31.76 19.89
CA HIS A 203 10.80 31.77 18.46
C HIS A 203 11.84 30.94 17.68
N GLN A 204 11.40 29.92 16.95
CA GLN A 204 12.20 29.32 15.87
C GLN A 204 11.70 29.81 14.51
N PRO A 205 12.62 30.16 13.58
CA PRO A 205 12.28 30.74 12.29
C PRO A 205 11.73 29.69 11.32
N LYS A 206 10.80 30.14 10.46
CA LYS A 206 10.23 29.38 9.33
C LYS A 206 11.35 28.86 8.41
N GLN A 207 11.41 27.54 8.22
CA GLN A 207 12.25 26.94 7.18
C GLN A 207 11.50 26.90 5.84
N GLN A 208 12.11 27.56 4.87
CA GLN A 208 11.73 27.66 3.47
C GLN A 208 11.97 26.31 2.78
N ARG A 209 10.97 25.77 2.08
CA ARG A 209 11.07 24.53 1.29
C ARG A 209 12.00 24.75 0.10
N SER A 210 13.14 24.05 0.07
CA SER A 210 13.92 23.84 -1.15
C SER A 210 13.50 22.53 -1.82
N SER A 211 13.24 22.58 -3.12
CA SER A 211 12.96 21.43 -3.97
C SER A 211 14.26 20.65 -4.22
N GLY A 212 14.59 19.70 -3.35
CA GLY A 212 15.68 18.75 -3.57
C GLY A 212 15.19 17.51 -4.32
N SER A 213 15.85 17.15 -5.43
CA SER A 213 15.72 15.83 -6.04
C SER A 213 16.09 14.76 -5.01
N PHE A 214 15.13 13.90 -4.65
CA PHE A 214 15.36 12.83 -3.70
C PHE A 214 16.28 11.78 -4.34
N LYS A 215 17.48 11.61 -3.79
CA LYS A 215 18.43 10.55 -4.13
C LYS A 215 18.58 9.67 -2.90
N ALA A 216 18.30 8.38 -3.05
CA ALA A 216 18.41 7.40 -1.97
C ALA A 216 19.75 6.67 -2.07
N HIS A 217 20.37 6.33 -0.94
CA HIS A 217 21.60 5.54 -0.92
C HIS A 217 21.43 4.30 -0.06
N TYR A 218 22.07 3.19 -0.44
CA TYR A 218 22.16 1.99 0.42
C TYR A 218 23.52 1.34 0.34
N CYS A 219 23.89 0.64 1.42
CA CYS A 219 25.16 -0.05 1.54
C CYS A 219 24.97 -1.54 1.24
N VAL A 220 25.81 -2.08 0.36
CA VAL A 220 25.67 -3.44 -0.18
C VAL A 220 26.36 -4.48 0.71
N ASP A 221 27.49 -4.12 1.33
CA ASP A 221 28.38 -5.03 2.08
C ASP A 221 29.03 -4.35 3.30
N GLY A 222 28.43 -3.25 3.78
CA GLY A 222 28.99 -2.43 4.85
C GLY A 222 30.14 -1.49 4.41
N LYS A 223 30.57 -1.55 3.14
CA LYS A 223 31.66 -0.73 2.59
C LYS A 223 31.30 0.00 1.30
N THR A 224 30.44 -0.60 0.49
CA THR A 224 30.10 -0.11 -0.85
C THR A 224 28.72 0.53 -0.86
N TRP A 225 28.66 1.84 -1.13
CA TRP A 225 27.43 2.61 -1.21
C TRP A 225 26.95 2.77 -2.65
N ARG A 226 25.65 2.58 -2.88
CA ARG A 226 24.99 2.76 -4.18
C ARG A 226 23.93 3.85 -4.10
N GLU A 227 23.97 4.77 -5.06
CA GLU A 227 22.98 5.83 -5.23
C GLU A 227 21.85 5.36 -6.16
N CYS A 228 20.62 5.66 -5.76
CA CYS A 228 19.40 5.34 -6.49
C CYS A 228 18.58 6.62 -6.71
N PRO A 229 18.06 6.84 -7.93
CA PRO A 229 17.36 8.07 -8.29
C PRO A 229 15.97 8.21 -7.67
N ASN A 230 15.40 7.12 -7.13
CA ASN A 230 14.13 7.12 -6.40
C ASN A 230 13.98 5.83 -5.56
N ALA A 231 12.93 5.79 -4.72
CA ALA A 231 12.64 4.66 -3.84
C ALA A 231 12.35 3.35 -4.58
N THR A 232 11.77 3.41 -5.77
CA THR A 232 11.49 2.22 -6.59
C THR A 232 12.78 1.57 -7.08
N ALA A 233 13.73 2.37 -7.59
CA ALA A 233 15.05 1.91 -8.01
C ALA A 233 15.85 1.31 -6.85
N LEU A 234 15.72 1.90 -5.65
CA LEU A 234 16.30 1.37 -4.43
C LEU A 234 15.78 -0.05 -4.14
N MET A 235 14.45 -0.22 -4.06
CA MET A 235 13.85 -1.54 -3.75
C MET A 235 14.22 -2.62 -4.77
N LEU A 236 14.15 -2.31 -6.07
CA LEU A 236 14.52 -3.26 -7.13
C LEU A 236 15.99 -3.68 -7.02
N SER A 237 16.87 -2.74 -6.70
CA SER A 237 18.30 -3.03 -6.58
C SER A 237 18.66 -3.87 -5.35
N ILE A 238 17.95 -3.68 -4.23
CA ILE A 238 18.09 -4.52 -3.03
C ILE A 238 17.60 -5.95 -3.32
N VAL A 239 16.44 -6.09 -3.97
CA VAL A 239 15.89 -7.41 -4.33
C VAL A 239 16.82 -8.16 -5.28
N ALA A 240 17.37 -7.47 -6.29
CA ALA A 240 18.33 -8.06 -7.22
C ALA A 240 19.63 -8.48 -6.51
N TRP A 241 20.11 -7.70 -5.55
CA TRP A 241 21.29 -8.05 -4.76
C TRP A 241 21.05 -9.27 -3.86
N CYS A 242 19.93 -9.30 -3.13
CA CYS A 242 19.54 -10.47 -2.32
C CYS A 242 19.42 -11.73 -3.19
N GLY A 243 18.84 -11.60 -4.39
CA GLY A 243 18.73 -12.71 -5.34
C GLY A 243 20.07 -13.19 -5.93
N GLN A 244 21.13 -12.37 -5.91
CA GLN A 244 22.48 -12.79 -6.29
C GLN A 244 23.23 -13.45 -5.13
N GLN A 245 23.03 -12.99 -3.89
CA GLN A 245 23.67 -13.57 -2.70
C GLN A 245 23.05 -14.90 -2.27
N HIS A 246 21.75 -15.12 -2.52
CA HIS A 246 21.05 -16.37 -2.20
C HIS A 246 21.02 -17.38 -3.34
N ARG A 247 21.89 -17.24 -4.36
CA ARG A 247 22.06 -18.29 -5.39
C ARG A 247 22.86 -19.50 -4.93
N ASP A 248 23.58 -19.39 -3.81
CA ASP A 248 24.42 -20.47 -3.26
C ASP A 248 23.90 -21.05 -1.93
N GLY A 249 22.63 -20.81 -1.54
CA GLY A 249 22.02 -21.38 -0.33
C GLY A 249 20.80 -20.64 0.18
#